data_AF-A0A5C5ZF05-F1
#
_entry.id   AF-A0A5C5ZF05-F1
#
_cell.length_a   1.000
_cell.length_b   1.000
_cell.length_c   1.000
_cell.angle_alpha   90.00
_cell.angle_beta   90.00
_cell.angle_gamma   90.00
#
_symmetry.space_group_name_H-M   'P 1'
#
loop_
_entity.id
_entity.type
_entity.pdbx_description
1 polymer ?
#
loop_
_entity_poly.entity_id
_entity_poly.type
_entity_poly.pdbx_seq_one_letter_code
_entity_poly.pdbx_strand_id
1 'polypeptide(L)'
;MSGVGRLRWLLGVWAVFALAAPKVVHAEDVLLFPYFDSNGENGVYLSWSHDGRTFHQANSGQPIFTPPQWGGGQNLTRDPSIVYNDGLFHMVWTSNWSGNIFGYASSPDLINWSTPQQVQPFPNGSEQPNNTWAPEILWDHIASDYKIVWSSTLPSELNDNDGSQDPHGGDHRMYYTSTTDFQSFSSPELIYPDLDYSVIDAHIVWQPGGRGGTGRWVMSLKREQGASQGGKNIRLAFSDAAISPASFINPTEPYVGSGTAIQGGQEAEGSSMVYWNDEWLLYWDAYTSGHYSLASSTDLENWTDDSNELSFPVDHPRHGTVMIADAANVGWRLAARGDLNSDGVVDVGDYQILIGNHLTDLSAYDQLGQAIRGDLDADGDNDFDDFRLFKTDYERTYGAGSFAAMLAVPEPAASAWLLALFTVTTLRRRRT
;
A
#
# COMPACT_ATOMS: atom_id res chain seq x y z
N MET A 1 -61.39 29.84 60.14
CA MET A 1 -60.00 29.62 60.57
C MET A 1 -59.91 28.18 61.00
N SER A 2 -59.13 27.25 60.46
CA SER A 2 -58.09 27.22 59.43
C SER A 2 -57.98 25.73 59.01
N GLY A 3 -58.04 25.44 57.71
CA GLY A 3 -57.94 24.08 57.16
C GLY A 3 -56.48 23.66 56.94
N VAL A 4 -56.18 22.40 57.24
CA VAL A 4 -54.86 21.77 57.12
C VAL A 4 -54.63 21.31 55.68
N GLY A 5 -53.60 21.82 55.01
CA GLY A 5 -53.11 21.34 53.72
C GLY A 5 -51.84 20.50 53.89
N ARG A 6 -51.89 19.23 53.47
CA ARG A 6 -50.72 18.33 53.38
C ARG A 6 -50.03 18.52 52.02
N LEU A 7 -48.77 18.94 52.02
CA LEU A 7 -47.93 19.02 50.83
C LEU A 7 -47.26 17.64 50.59
N ARG A 8 -47.56 17.00 49.46
CA ARG A 8 -46.90 15.77 49.00
C ARG A 8 -45.63 16.16 48.24
N TRP A 9 -44.48 15.68 48.68
CA TRP A 9 -43.22 15.75 47.93
C TRP A 9 -43.19 14.59 46.91
N LEU A 10 -43.11 14.93 45.62
CA LEU A 10 -42.81 13.99 44.53
C LEU A 10 -41.29 13.96 44.34
N LEU A 11 -40.66 12.83 44.67
CA LEU A 11 -39.28 12.53 44.29
C LEU A 11 -39.26 12.09 42.83
N GLY A 12 -38.85 12.99 41.93
CA GLY A 12 -38.57 12.65 40.54
C GLY A 12 -37.22 11.94 40.43
N VAL A 13 -37.23 10.68 39.99
CA VAL A 13 -36.03 9.94 39.61
C VAL A 13 -35.60 10.44 38.23
N TRP A 14 -34.52 11.21 38.17
CA TRP A 14 -33.86 11.55 36.90
C TRP A 14 -32.91 10.42 36.53
N ALA A 15 -33.27 9.64 35.51
CA ALA A 15 -32.36 8.71 34.88
C ALA A 15 -31.30 9.50 34.10
N VAL A 16 -30.07 9.53 34.61
CA VAL A 16 -28.92 10.05 33.87
C VAL A 16 -28.51 8.99 32.85
N PHE A 17 -28.92 9.17 31.60
CA PHE A 17 -28.30 8.46 30.49
C PHE A 17 -26.89 9.03 30.31
N ALA A 18 -25.89 8.29 30.77
CA ALA A 18 -24.51 8.54 30.38
C ALA A 18 -24.40 8.21 28.88
N LEU A 19 -24.52 9.22 28.02
CA LEU A 19 -24.06 9.14 26.64
C LEU A 19 -22.56 8.86 26.69
N ALA A 20 -22.17 7.62 26.40
CA ALA A 20 -20.78 7.31 26.11
C ALA A 20 -20.37 8.20 24.94
N ALA A 21 -19.36 9.05 25.15
CA ALA A 21 -18.74 9.76 24.05
C ALA A 21 -18.25 8.72 23.03
N PRO A 22 -18.43 8.93 21.72
CA PRO A 22 -17.84 8.05 20.73
C PRO A 22 -16.34 7.95 21.02
N LYS A 23 -15.82 6.73 21.16
CA LYS A 23 -14.38 6.51 21.10
C LYS A 23 -13.95 7.04 19.74
N VAL A 24 -13.11 8.08 19.73
CA VAL A 24 -12.32 8.40 18.56
C VAL A 24 -11.38 7.20 18.41
N VAL A 25 -11.73 6.27 17.52
CA VAL A 25 -10.76 5.30 17.02
C VAL A 25 -9.76 6.15 16.26
N HIS A 26 -8.52 6.17 16.73
CA HIS A 26 -7.46 6.81 15.96
C HIS A 26 -7.33 6.04 14.64
N ALA A 27 -7.27 6.76 13.53
CA ALA A 27 -6.86 6.21 12.25
C ALA A 27 -5.51 5.50 12.45
N GLU A 28 -5.46 4.21 12.16
CA GLU A 28 -4.21 3.46 12.14
C GLU A 28 -3.72 3.48 10.71
N ASP A 29 -2.69 4.28 10.46
CA ASP A 29 -2.05 4.32 9.15
C ASP A 29 -1.37 2.98 8.87
N VAL A 30 -1.40 2.58 7.60
CA VAL A 30 -0.76 1.36 7.10
C VAL A 30 -0.08 1.68 5.77
N LEU A 31 1.05 1.03 5.50
CA LEU A 31 1.66 1.04 4.19
C LEU A 31 0.97 0.00 3.32
N LEU A 32 0.57 0.40 2.13
CA LEU A 32 0.04 -0.47 1.09
C LEU A 32 1.02 -0.50 -0.08
N PHE A 33 1.18 -1.66 -0.69
CA PHE A 33 2.01 -1.86 -1.87
C PHE A 33 1.19 -2.60 -2.94
N PRO A 34 0.52 -1.88 -3.86
CA PRO A 34 0.07 -2.44 -5.12
C PRO A 34 1.26 -2.89 -5.96
N TYR A 35 1.18 -4.08 -6.54
CA TYR A 35 2.21 -4.63 -7.42
C TYR A 35 1.58 -5.53 -8.48
N PHE A 36 2.35 -5.90 -9.50
CA PHE A 36 1.97 -6.93 -10.45
C PHE A 36 2.96 -8.10 -10.41
N ASP A 37 2.59 -9.21 -11.01
CA ASP A 37 3.47 -10.36 -11.20
C ASP A 37 3.64 -10.66 -12.70
N SER A 38 4.59 -11.54 -13.04
CA SER A 38 4.82 -11.97 -14.42
C SER A 38 4.98 -10.78 -15.39
N ASN A 39 4.05 -10.61 -16.33
CA ASN A 39 4.01 -9.50 -17.28
C ASN A 39 2.79 -8.56 -17.04
N GLY A 40 2.02 -8.75 -15.97
CA GLY A 40 0.85 -7.93 -15.61
C GLY A 40 -0.48 -8.44 -16.19
N GLU A 41 -0.51 -9.65 -16.75
CA GLU A 41 -1.72 -10.31 -17.27
C GLU A 41 -2.62 -10.91 -16.18
N ASN A 42 -2.08 -11.14 -14.98
CA ASN A 42 -2.81 -11.75 -13.87
C ASN A 42 -3.57 -10.71 -13.03
N GLY A 43 -3.21 -9.43 -13.13
CA GLY A 43 -3.86 -8.34 -12.39
C GLY A 43 -2.92 -7.59 -11.45
N VAL A 44 -3.52 -6.69 -10.67
CA VAL A 44 -2.86 -5.97 -9.58
C VAL A 44 -3.11 -6.73 -8.29
N TYR A 45 -2.04 -7.02 -7.57
CA TYR A 45 -2.05 -7.58 -6.23
C TYR A 45 -1.79 -6.47 -5.22
N LEU A 46 -2.11 -6.74 -3.96
CA LEU A 46 -1.90 -5.79 -2.86
C LEU A 46 -1.19 -6.49 -1.71
N SER A 47 -0.12 -5.87 -1.24
CA SER A 47 0.49 -6.19 0.05
C SER A 47 0.35 -5.02 1.01
N TRP A 48 0.53 -5.26 2.30
CA TRP A 48 0.46 -4.23 3.33
C TRP A 48 1.52 -4.45 4.42
N SER A 49 1.88 -3.39 5.15
CA SER A 49 2.89 -3.41 6.20
C SER A 49 2.67 -2.30 7.24
N HIS A 50 2.93 -2.58 8.52
CA HIS A 50 2.98 -1.56 9.58
C HIS A 50 4.39 -1.03 9.84
N ASP A 51 5.44 -1.78 9.49
CA ASP A 51 6.84 -1.43 9.75
C ASP A 51 7.59 -0.96 8.50
N GLY A 52 7.03 -1.17 7.30
CA GLY A 52 7.65 -0.87 6.00
C GLY A 52 8.73 -1.88 5.58
N ARG A 53 8.87 -3.00 6.30
CA ARG A 53 9.92 -4.00 6.05
C ARG A 53 9.33 -5.40 5.91
N THR A 54 8.31 -5.72 6.68
CA THR A 54 7.58 -6.98 6.59
C THR A 54 6.24 -6.74 5.92
N PHE A 55 6.10 -7.20 4.68
CA PHE A 55 4.86 -7.11 3.93
C PHE A 55 4.05 -8.41 4.02
N HIS A 56 2.73 -8.27 4.08
CA HIS A 56 1.76 -9.35 4.11
C HIS A 56 0.79 -9.21 2.92
N GLN A 57 0.27 -10.32 2.40
CA GLN A 57 -0.71 -10.27 1.31
C GLN A 57 -2.05 -9.75 1.84
N ALA A 58 -2.71 -8.91 1.05
CA ALA A 58 -4.15 -8.72 1.13
C ALA A 58 -4.86 -9.72 0.20
N ASN A 59 -6.19 -9.80 0.32
CA ASN A 59 -7.07 -10.61 -0.55
C ASN A 59 -6.60 -12.06 -0.72
N SER A 60 -6.09 -12.70 0.34
CA SER A 60 -5.61 -14.08 0.30
C SER A 60 -4.62 -14.38 -0.83
N GLY A 61 -3.82 -13.39 -1.23
CA GLY A 61 -2.86 -13.51 -2.32
C GLY A 61 -3.47 -13.52 -3.73
N GLN A 62 -4.74 -13.15 -3.87
CA GLN A 62 -5.42 -12.98 -5.16
C GLN A 62 -5.36 -11.53 -5.65
N PRO A 63 -5.48 -11.29 -6.98
CA PRO A 63 -5.53 -9.93 -7.52
C PRO A 63 -6.70 -9.13 -6.95
N ILE A 64 -6.46 -7.87 -6.58
CA ILE A 64 -7.49 -6.90 -6.20
C ILE A 64 -8.12 -6.20 -7.40
N PHE A 65 -7.49 -6.29 -8.57
CA PHE A 65 -7.97 -5.71 -9.82
C PHE A 65 -7.50 -6.53 -11.02
N THR A 66 -8.38 -6.82 -11.96
CA THR A 66 -8.08 -7.65 -13.15
C THR A 66 -7.88 -6.79 -14.40
N PRO A 67 -7.01 -7.18 -15.35
CA PRO A 67 -6.76 -6.37 -16.53
C PRO A 67 -7.99 -6.20 -17.44
N PRO A 68 -8.31 -4.98 -17.89
CA PRO A 68 -9.39 -4.77 -18.84
C PRO A 68 -9.04 -5.37 -20.21
N GLN A 69 -10.04 -5.85 -20.94
CA GLN A 69 -9.83 -6.42 -22.29
C GLN A 69 -9.99 -5.36 -23.38
N TRP A 70 -9.11 -4.36 -23.41
CA TRP A 70 -9.15 -3.32 -24.43
C TRP A 70 -8.48 -3.73 -25.74
N GLY A 71 -8.83 -3.04 -26.83
CA GLY A 71 -8.27 -3.29 -28.16
C GLY A 71 -6.77 -2.94 -28.26
N GLY A 72 -6.10 -3.46 -29.29
CA GLY A 72 -4.69 -3.14 -29.54
C GLY A 72 -3.69 -3.76 -28.56
N GLY A 73 -4.10 -4.81 -27.82
CA GLY A 73 -3.26 -5.45 -26.81
C GLY A 73 -3.16 -4.70 -25.49
N GLN A 74 -4.02 -3.69 -25.27
CA GLN A 74 -4.08 -2.90 -24.04
C GLN A 74 -4.78 -3.66 -22.90
N ASN A 75 -4.23 -4.82 -22.53
CA ASN A 75 -4.85 -5.78 -21.62
C ASN A 75 -3.94 -6.26 -20.49
N LEU A 76 -3.00 -5.42 -20.06
CA LEU A 76 -2.14 -5.62 -18.89
C LEU A 76 -2.48 -4.62 -17.78
N THR A 77 -2.04 -4.91 -16.56
CA THR A 77 -2.02 -4.00 -15.41
C THR A 77 -0.63 -4.00 -14.78
N ARG A 78 0.32 -3.35 -15.44
CA ARG A 78 1.69 -3.23 -14.97
C ARG A 78 1.91 -1.89 -14.26
N ASP A 79 2.91 -1.86 -13.39
CA ASP A 79 3.38 -0.65 -12.70
C ASP A 79 2.23 0.13 -12.03
N PRO A 80 1.40 -0.52 -11.18
CA PRO A 80 0.24 0.14 -10.59
C PRO A 80 0.67 1.19 -9.55
N SER A 81 0.13 2.39 -9.69
CA SER A 81 0.28 3.49 -8.73
C SER A 81 -1.07 3.90 -8.19
N ILE A 82 -1.17 4.04 -6.87
CA ILE A 82 -2.42 4.37 -6.17
C ILE A 82 -2.18 5.54 -5.21
N VAL A 83 -3.09 6.52 -5.22
CA VAL A 83 -3.20 7.56 -4.19
C VAL A 83 -4.59 7.53 -3.56
N TYR A 84 -4.68 7.78 -2.25
CA TYR A 84 -5.95 8.02 -1.58
C TYR A 84 -6.15 9.53 -1.37
N ASN A 85 -7.27 10.07 -1.87
CA ASN A 85 -7.65 11.45 -1.65
C ASN A 85 -9.17 11.62 -1.82
N ASP A 86 -9.76 12.54 -1.04
CA ASP A 86 -11.19 12.87 -1.09
C ASP A 86 -12.14 11.65 -1.03
N GLY A 87 -11.80 10.67 -0.18
CA GLY A 87 -12.64 9.49 0.04
C GLY A 87 -12.47 8.36 -0.99
N LEU A 88 -11.56 8.49 -1.95
CA LEU A 88 -11.34 7.51 -3.01
C LEU A 88 -9.86 7.16 -3.15
N PHE A 89 -9.61 5.88 -3.44
CA PHE A 89 -8.38 5.42 -4.07
C PHE A 89 -8.47 5.68 -5.57
N HIS A 90 -7.41 6.26 -6.14
CA HIS A 90 -7.25 6.50 -7.56
C HIS A 90 -6.04 5.73 -8.06
N MET A 91 -6.25 4.83 -9.02
CA MET A 91 -5.22 3.97 -9.57
C MET A 91 -4.94 4.32 -11.03
N VAL A 92 -3.65 4.37 -11.39
CA VAL A 92 -3.16 4.40 -12.77
C VAL A 92 -2.21 3.23 -13.02
N TRP A 93 -2.09 2.77 -14.28
CA TRP A 93 -1.23 1.65 -14.65
C TRP A 93 -0.83 1.64 -16.14
N THR A 94 0.25 0.94 -16.47
CA THR A 94 0.66 0.62 -17.83
C THR A 94 -0.20 -0.52 -18.40
N SER A 95 -0.89 -0.30 -19.52
CA SER A 95 -1.78 -1.30 -20.13
C SER A 95 -1.17 -2.15 -21.25
N ASN A 96 -0.02 -1.77 -21.80
CA ASN A 96 0.74 -2.52 -22.80
C ASN A 96 2.19 -1.98 -22.92
N TRP A 97 3.09 -2.78 -23.49
CA TRP A 97 4.43 -2.36 -23.89
C TRP A 97 4.43 -1.32 -25.02
N SER A 98 3.37 -1.21 -25.81
CA SER A 98 3.26 -0.17 -26.84
C SER A 98 1.91 0.51 -26.86
N GLY A 99 1.88 1.71 -27.42
CA GLY A 99 0.68 2.52 -27.53
C GLY A 99 0.73 3.78 -26.69
N ASN A 100 -0.33 4.56 -26.80
CA ASN A 100 -0.38 5.96 -26.39
C ASN A 100 -1.36 6.20 -25.23
N ILE A 101 -1.70 5.16 -24.47
CA ILE A 101 -2.63 5.25 -23.35
C ILE A 101 -2.05 4.63 -22.08
N PHE A 102 -2.52 5.13 -20.94
CA PHE A 102 -2.46 4.43 -19.67
C PHE A 102 -3.89 4.17 -19.15
N GLY A 103 -4.03 3.28 -18.17
CA GLY A 103 -5.32 2.99 -17.55
C GLY A 103 -5.59 3.84 -16.31
N TYR A 104 -6.88 4.08 -16.03
CA TYR A 104 -7.35 4.72 -14.80
C TYR A 104 -8.59 4.00 -14.22
N ALA A 105 -8.67 3.88 -12.90
CA ALA A 105 -9.85 3.43 -12.16
C ALA A 105 -9.83 4.03 -10.74
N SER A 106 -10.99 4.13 -10.11
CA SER A 106 -11.09 4.52 -8.70
C SER A 106 -11.88 3.51 -7.87
N SER A 107 -11.67 3.51 -6.57
CA SER A 107 -12.36 2.64 -5.63
C SER A 107 -12.56 3.35 -4.29
N PRO A 108 -13.68 3.16 -3.58
CA PRO A 108 -13.83 3.67 -2.22
C PRO A 108 -13.09 2.80 -1.18
N ASP A 109 -12.74 1.55 -1.51
CA ASP A 109 -12.32 0.55 -0.53
C ASP A 109 -11.27 -0.47 -1.04
N LEU A 110 -10.74 -0.30 -2.26
CA LEU A 110 -9.85 -1.23 -2.96
C LEU A 110 -10.49 -2.59 -3.35
N ILE A 111 -11.79 -2.76 -3.13
CA ILE A 111 -12.59 -3.92 -3.57
C ILE A 111 -13.46 -3.52 -4.76
N ASN A 112 -14.26 -2.47 -4.56
CA ASN A 112 -15.29 -2.01 -5.48
C ASN A 112 -14.67 -1.01 -6.46
N TRP A 113 -14.12 -1.51 -7.56
CA TRP A 113 -13.51 -0.66 -8.59
C TRP A 113 -14.53 -0.10 -9.57
N SER A 114 -14.31 1.14 -10.00
CA SER A 114 -15.04 1.75 -11.11
C SER A 114 -14.75 1.03 -12.42
N THR A 115 -15.59 1.23 -13.43
CA THR A 115 -15.27 0.82 -14.80
C THR A 115 -13.91 1.41 -15.25
N PRO A 116 -12.95 0.57 -15.69
CA PRO A 116 -11.65 1.05 -16.14
C PRO A 116 -11.77 2.02 -17.32
N GLN A 117 -10.96 3.08 -17.30
CA GLN A 117 -10.91 4.13 -18.33
C GLN A 117 -9.54 4.14 -19.03
N GLN A 118 -9.55 4.43 -20.34
CA GLN A 118 -8.33 4.69 -21.10
C GLN A 118 -8.04 6.19 -21.07
N VAL A 119 -6.85 6.56 -20.62
CA VAL A 119 -6.38 7.95 -20.66
C VAL A 119 -5.33 8.06 -21.76
N GLN A 120 -5.62 8.89 -22.77
CA GLN A 120 -4.70 9.21 -23.84
C GLN A 120 -4.07 10.59 -23.56
N PRO A 121 -2.88 10.66 -22.93
CA PRO A 121 -2.31 11.95 -22.53
C PRO A 121 -1.95 12.85 -23.72
N PHE A 122 -1.59 12.28 -24.88
CA PHE A 122 -1.25 13.05 -26.08
C PHE A 122 -2.49 13.26 -26.97
N PRO A 123 -2.94 14.51 -27.19
CA PRO A 123 -4.16 14.79 -27.96
C PRO A 123 -4.12 14.25 -29.39
N ASN A 124 -5.28 13.89 -29.93
CA ASN A 124 -5.37 13.50 -31.34
C ASN A 124 -4.86 14.62 -32.27
N GLY A 125 -3.98 14.25 -33.20
CA GLY A 125 -3.35 15.19 -34.13
C GLY A 125 -2.04 15.81 -33.64
N SER A 126 -1.64 15.58 -32.38
CA SER A 126 -0.24 15.77 -31.97
C SER A 126 0.60 14.59 -32.44
N GLU A 127 1.92 14.75 -32.35
CA GLU A 127 2.81 13.61 -32.33
C GLU A 127 2.38 12.62 -31.25
N GLN A 128 2.41 11.33 -31.58
CA GLN A 128 1.98 10.25 -30.69
C GLN A 128 3.21 9.48 -30.19
N PRO A 129 3.25 9.12 -28.90
CA PRO A 129 4.36 8.37 -28.36
C PRO A 129 4.35 6.93 -28.84
N ASN A 130 5.52 6.30 -28.83
CA ASN A 130 5.67 4.86 -29.02
C ASN A 130 5.09 4.07 -27.84
N ASN A 131 5.15 4.67 -26.65
CA ASN A 131 4.77 4.06 -25.39
C ASN A 131 4.28 5.09 -24.36
N THR A 132 3.47 4.61 -23.41
CA THR A 132 3.04 5.35 -22.22
C THR A 132 3.20 4.40 -21.02
N TRP A 133 4.33 4.49 -20.32
CA TRP A 133 4.75 3.51 -19.31
C TRP A 133 4.88 4.10 -17.91
N ALA A 134 4.72 3.23 -16.92
CA ALA A 134 4.88 3.48 -15.49
C ALA A 134 4.25 4.81 -15.05
N PRO A 135 2.94 5.00 -15.24
CA PRO A 135 2.28 6.18 -14.75
C PRO A 135 2.27 6.17 -13.21
N GLU A 136 2.68 7.28 -12.61
CA GLU A 136 2.65 7.51 -11.18
C GLU A 136 1.67 8.66 -10.88
N ILE A 137 0.79 8.47 -9.90
CA ILE A 137 -0.22 9.45 -9.50
C ILE A 137 0.08 10.03 -8.13
N LEU A 138 -0.06 11.36 -8.00
CA LEU A 138 -0.04 12.04 -6.71
C LEU A 138 -1.13 13.10 -6.61
N TRP A 139 -1.51 13.42 -5.37
CA TRP A 139 -2.28 14.62 -5.04
C TRP A 139 -1.32 15.77 -4.72
N ASP A 140 -1.29 16.79 -5.58
CA ASP A 140 -0.60 18.04 -5.33
C ASP A 140 -1.48 18.94 -4.47
N HIS A 141 -1.27 18.87 -3.15
CA HIS A 141 -2.02 19.66 -2.17
C HIS A 141 -1.78 21.19 -2.30
N ILE A 142 -0.74 21.63 -3.02
CA ILE A 142 -0.42 23.05 -3.22
C ILE A 142 -1.22 23.59 -4.40
N ALA A 143 -1.24 22.87 -5.51
CA ALA A 143 -2.05 23.17 -6.69
C ALA A 143 -3.53 22.78 -6.52
N SER A 144 -3.84 21.90 -5.56
CA SER A 144 -5.15 21.26 -5.38
C SER A 144 -5.63 20.51 -6.63
N ASP A 145 -4.72 19.74 -7.24
CA ASP A 145 -5.02 18.86 -8.37
C ASP A 145 -4.22 17.55 -8.27
N TYR A 146 -4.58 16.58 -9.10
CA TYR A 146 -3.78 15.38 -9.30
C TYR A 146 -2.73 15.62 -10.37
N LYS A 147 -1.50 15.20 -10.11
CA LYS A 147 -0.47 15.05 -11.15
C LYS A 147 -0.32 13.58 -11.50
N ILE A 148 -0.24 13.29 -12.78
CA ILE A 148 0.11 11.97 -13.29
C ILE A 148 1.38 12.13 -14.12
N VAL A 149 2.46 11.47 -13.71
CA VAL A 149 3.77 11.48 -14.38
C VAL A 149 4.01 10.13 -15.04
N TRP A 150 4.61 10.07 -16.23
CA TRP A 150 4.86 8.81 -16.93
C TRP A 150 6.06 8.90 -17.88
N SER A 151 6.54 7.75 -18.32
CA SER A 151 7.65 7.63 -19.26
C SER A 151 7.12 7.42 -20.69
N SER A 152 7.61 8.20 -21.64
CA SER A 152 7.25 8.07 -23.06
C SER A 152 8.45 8.36 -23.95
N THR A 153 8.43 7.78 -25.15
CA THR A 153 9.29 8.17 -26.26
C THR A 153 8.45 8.68 -27.41
N LEU A 154 8.64 9.94 -27.78
CA LEU A 154 8.13 10.49 -29.03
C LEU A 154 9.05 10.11 -30.20
N PRO A 155 8.51 9.92 -31.42
CA PRO A 155 9.32 9.73 -32.61
C PRO A 155 10.35 10.84 -32.85
N SER A 156 10.05 12.09 -32.52
CA SER A 156 10.96 13.23 -32.67
C SER A 156 12.15 13.14 -31.72
N GLU A 157 11.93 12.74 -30.47
CA GLU A 157 12.98 12.48 -29.48
C GLU A 157 13.90 11.35 -29.96
N LEU A 158 13.31 10.19 -30.30
CA LEU A 158 14.06 9.02 -30.77
C LEU A 158 14.97 9.30 -31.98
N ASN A 159 14.63 10.31 -32.79
CA ASN A 159 15.35 10.65 -34.03
C ASN A 159 16.14 11.96 -33.95
N ASP A 160 16.33 12.54 -32.76
CA ASP A 160 17.04 13.81 -32.59
C ASP A 160 18.58 13.68 -32.69
N ASN A 161 19.11 12.46 -32.57
CA ASN A 161 20.54 12.11 -32.60
C ASN A 161 21.35 12.72 -31.44
N ASP A 162 20.74 12.90 -30.27
CA ASP A 162 21.43 13.36 -29.06
C ASP A 162 22.26 12.26 -28.35
N GLY A 163 22.08 11.00 -28.76
CA GLY A 163 22.78 9.83 -28.20
C GLY A 163 22.21 9.33 -26.86
N SER A 164 21.03 9.78 -26.47
CA SER A 164 20.37 9.43 -25.22
C SER A 164 19.53 8.15 -25.28
N GLN A 165 19.38 7.55 -26.47
CA GLN A 165 18.61 6.34 -26.72
C GLN A 165 19.06 5.18 -25.83
N ASP A 166 18.09 4.45 -25.27
CA ASP A 166 18.37 3.28 -24.46
C ASP A 166 18.70 2.03 -25.33
N PRO A 167 19.33 0.99 -24.76
CA PRO A 167 19.75 -0.20 -25.49
C PRO A 167 18.63 -1.01 -26.18
N HIS A 168 17.37 -0.79 -25.80
CA HIS A 168 16.17 -1.42 -26.32
C HIS A 168 15.45 -0.56 -27.37
N GLY A 169 16.03 0.58 -27.75
CA GLY A 169 15.55 1.41 -28.86
C GLY A 169 14.45 2.39 -28.49
N GLY A 170 14.29 2.69 -27.20
CA GLY A 170 13.54 3.84 -26.72
C GLY A 170 14.45 5.05 -26.54
N ASP A 171 13.81 6.18 -26.29
CA ASP A 171 14.46 7.42 -25.90
C ASP A 171 13.54 8.13 -24.91
N HIS A 172 13.47 7.55 -23.72
CA HIS A 172 12.42 7.90 -22.78
C HIS A 172 12.66 9.25 -22.12
N ARG A 173 11.58 10.02 -22.03
CA ARG A 173 11.47 11.27 -21.29
C ARG A 173 10.31 11.18 -20.29
N MET A 174 10.41 11.98 -19.23
CA MET A 174 9.38 12.06 -18.20
C MET A 174 8.38 13.18 -18.51
N TYR A 175 7.15 12.79 -18.76
CA TYR A 175 6.02 13.67 -19.00
C TYR A 175 5.08 13.71 -17.81
N TYR A 176 4.31 14.78 -17.68
CA TYR A 176 3.19 14.82 -16.73
C TYR A 176 1.97 15.54 -17.29
N THR A 177 0.81 15.28 -16.67
CA THR A 177 -0.46 15.96 -16.90
C THR A 177 -1.12 16.24 -15.54
N SER A 178 -2.06 17.18 -15.53
CA SER A 178 -2.84 17.53 -14.34
C SER A 178 -4.33 17.31 -14.59
N THR A 179 -5.06 16.88 -13.55
CA THR A 179 -6.52 16.74 -13.58
C THR A 179 -7.12 16.95 -12.19
N THR A 180 -8.38 17.39 -12.13
CA THR A 180 -9.15 17.45 -10.88
C THR A 180 -10.32 16.46 -10.86
N ASP A 181 -10.65 15.84 -12.00
CA ASP A 181 -11.88 15.07 -12.18
C ASP A 181 -11.69 13.75 -12.94
N PHE A 182 -10.47 13.48 -13.42
CA PHE A 182 -10.10 12.32 -14.25
C PHE A 182 -10.91 12.20 -15.56
N GLN A 183 -11.55 13.29 -15.99
CA GLN A 183 -12.25 13.41 -17.28
C GLN A 183 -11.53 14.41 -18.18
N SER A 184 -11.04 15.49 -17.60
CA SER A 184 -10.31 16.55 -18.29
C SER A 184 -8.86 16.56 -17.81
N PHE A 185 -7.93 16.51 -18.75
CA PHE A 185 -6.50 16.50 -18.50
C PHE A 185 -5.84 17.71 -19.17
N SER A 186 -4.82 18.28 -18.53
CA SER A 186 -3.96 19.26 -19.19
C SER A 186 -3.19 18.63 -20.35
N SER A 187 -2.70 19.46 -21.27
CA SER A 187 -1.71 18.99 -22.25
C SER A 187 -0.50 18.37 -21.52
N PRO A 188 0.14 17.35 -22.12
CA PRO A 188 1.32 16.72 -21.55
C PRO A 188 2.48 17.72 -21.56
N GLU A 189 3.20 17.79 -20.45
CA GLU A 189 4.35 18.67 -20.26
C GLU A 189 5.58 17.87 -19.84
N LEU A 190 6.76 18.32 -20.28
CA LEU A 190 8.03 17.66 -20.03
C LEU A 190 8.65 18.14 -18.72
N ILE A 191 9.05 17.23 -17.82
CA ILE A 191 9.68 17.59 -16.54
C ILE A 191 11.17 17.94 -16.72
N TYR A 192 11.87 17.23 -17.61
CA TYR A 192 13.32 17.41 -17.87
C TYR A 192 13.63 17.74 -19.33
N PRO A 193 13.51 19.01 -19.75
CA PRO A 193 13.81 19.37 -21.13
C PRO A 193 15.29 19.23 -21.50
N ASP A 194 16.19 19.35 -20.51
CA ASP A 194 17.64 19.44 -20.76
C ASP A 194 18.44 18.19 -20.34
N LEU A 195 17.76 17.08 -20.01
CA LEU A 195 18.47 15.83 -19.65
C LEU A 195 19.01 15.16 -20.92
N ASP A 196 20.29 14.78 -20.91
CA ASP A 196 20.99 14.18 -22.05
C ASP A 196 21.05 12.64 -21.99
N TYR A 197 20.13 12.01 -21.25
CA TYR A 197 20.00 10.56 -21.16
C TYR A 197 18.56 10.11 -20.92
N SER A 198 18.23 8.90 -21.36
CA SER A 198 16.92 8.30 -21.12
C SER A 198 16.63 8.06 -19.63
N VAL A 199 15.40 8.35 -19.21
CA VAL A 199 14.88 8.17 -17.85
C VAL A 199 13.49 7.58 -17.85
N ILE A 200 13.20 6.74 -16.86
CA ILE A 200 11.89 6.12 -16.64
C ILE A 200 11.54 6.03 -15.14
N ASP A 201 10.35 5.52 -14.83
CA ASP A 201 9.89 5.09 -13.50
C ASP A 201 9.99 6.19 -12.42
N ALA A 202 9.50 7.39 -12.72
CA ALA A 202 9.55 8.48 -11.76
C ALA A 202 8.40 8.41 -10.74
N HIS A 203 8.71 8.50 -9.46
CA HIS A 203 7.75 8.63 -8.37
C HIS A 203 8.00 9.92 -7.59
N ILE A 204 6.95 10.70 -7.26
CA ILE A 204 7.07 12.02 -6.62
C ILE A 204 6.35 12.03 -5.28
N VAL A 205 7.03 12.53 -4.24
CA VAL A 205 6.50 12.70 -2.89
C VAL A 205 6.82 14.07 -2.31
N TRP A 206 5.99 14.50 -1.35
CA TRP A 206 6.19 15.75 -0.64
C TRP A 206 7.08 15.55 0.59
N GLN A 207 8.13 16.36 0.72
CA GLN A 207 8.86 16.55 1.96
C GLN A 207 8.36 17.83 2.66
N PRO A 208 7.64 17.73 3.79
CA PRO A 208 7.27 18.90 4.57
C PRO A 208 8.50 19.69 5.02
N GLY A 209 8.36 21.01 5.05
CA GLY A 209 9.37 21.87 5.65
C GLY A 209 9.45 21.63 7.16
N GLY A 210 10.67 21.63 7.71
CA GLY A 210 10.86 21.79 9.14
C GLY A 210 10.26 23.11 9.65
N ARG A 211 10.34 23.38 10.96
CA ARG A 211 9.76 24.59 11.55
C ARG A 211 10.35 25.87 10.91
N GLY A 212 9.58 26.51 10.02
CA GLY A 212 9.99 27.71 9.28
C GLY A 212 10.50 27.48 7.85
N GLY A 213 10.49 26.24 7.34
CA GLY A 213 10.78 25.90 5.95
C GLY A 213 9.52 25.84 5.07
N THR A 214 9.69 25.88 3.75
CA THR A 214 8.60 25.92 2.76
C THR A 214 8.18 24.53 2.23
N GLY A 215 8.88 23.46 2.63
CA GLY A 215 8.73 22.13 2.05
C GLY A 215 9.20 22.06 0.59
N ARG A 216 9.32 20.85 0.05
CA ARG A 216 9.77 20.60 -1.32
C ARG A 216 9.22 19.27 -1.86
N TRP A 217 9.08 19.18 -3.17
CA TRP A 217 8.82 17.91 -3.85
C TRP A 217 10.13 17.14 -4.06
N VAL A 218 10.08 15.83 -3.89
CA VAL A 218 11.19 14.91 -4.13
C VAL A 218 10.73 13.88 -5.14
N MET A 219 11.48 13.72 -6.22
CA MET A 219 11.28 12.69 -7.22
C MET A 219 12.37 11.64 -7.08
N SER A 220 12.01 10.36 -7.01
CA SER A 220 12.91 9.25 -7.37
C SER A 220 12.70 8.90 -8.84
N LEU A 221 13.77 8.56 -9.56
CA LEU A 221 13.69 8.17 -10.97
C LEU A 221 14.78 7.17 -11.33
N LYS A 222 14.50 6.33 -12.33
CA LYS A 222 15.48 5.43 -12.92
C LYS A 222 16.21 6.12 -14.07
N ARG A 223 17.53 6.04 -14.04
CA ARG A 223 18.36 6.30 -15.22
C ARG A 223 18.42 5.04 -16.08
N GLU A 224 17.94 5.13 -17.32
CA GLU A 224 17.81 3.98 -18.24
C GLU A 224 18.97 3.96 -19.23
N GLN A 225 20.15 3.56 -18.75
CA GLN A 225 21.37 3.59 -19.56
C GLN A 225 22.20 2.33 -19.44
N GLY A 226 22.91 2.00 -20.52
CA GLY A 226 23.79 0.83 -20.55
C GLY A 226 24.95 0.93 -19.54
N ALA A 227 25.50 -0.21 -19.14
CA ALA A 227 26.57 -0.30 -18.14
C ALA A 227 27.80 0.58 -18.46
N SER A 228 28.18 0.72 -19.74
CA SER A 228 29.29 1.57 -20.19
C SER A 228 29.04 3.08 -19.99
N GLN A 229 27.79 3.48 -19.81
CA GLN A 229 27.36 4.86 -19.59
C GLN A 229 26.99 5.12 -18.12
N GLY A 230 27.33 4.23 -17.19
CA GLY A 230 27.02 4.35 -15.77
C GLY A 230 25.90 3.42 -15.27
N GLY A 231 25.24 2.68 -16.16
CA GLY A 231 24.27 1.64 -15.81
C GLY A 231 22.91 2.17 -15.32
N LYS A 232 22.06 1.21 -14.92
CA LYS A 232 20.68 1.42 -14.47
C LYS A 232 20.62 1.57 -12.96
N ASN A 233 20.34 2.78 -12.50
CA ASN A 233 20.37 3.17 -11.09
C ASN A 233 19.28 4.19 -10.77
N ILE A 234 18.98 4.33 -9.48
CA ILE A 234 17.99 5.30 -8.99
C ILE A 234 18.70 6.57 -8.52
N ARG A 235 18.14 7.71 -8.93
CA ARG A 235 18.57 9.06 -8.56
C ARG A 235 17.40 9.80 -7.93
N LEU A 236 17.72 10.85 -7.18
CA LEU A 236 16.70 11.78 -6.68
C LEU A 236 16.79 13.10 -7.43
N ALA A 237 15.67 13.81 -7.47
CA ALA A 237 15.60 15.16 -7.97
C ALA A 237 14.63 15.97 -7.11
N PHE A 238 14.84 17.28 -7.02
CA PHE A 238 14.12 18.12 -6.07
C PHE A 238 13.50 19.33 -6.75
N SER A 239 12.26 19.66 -6.38
CA SER A 239 11.60 20.89 -6.79
C SER A 239 11.09 21.63 -5.56
N ASP A 240 11.04 22.96 -5.63
CA ASP A 240 10.32 23.76 -4.64
C ASP A 240 8.80 23.44 -4.69
N ALA A 241 7.96 24.25 -4.05
CA ALA A 241 6.52 24.04 -3.93
C ALA A 241 5.71 23.91 -5.25
N ALA A 242 6.33 24.02 -6.43
CA ALA A 242 5.67 23.90 -7.72
C ALA A 242 6.22 22.72 -8.53
N ILE A 243 5.32 22.02 -9.22
CA ILE A 243 5.61 21.04 -10.27
C ILE A 243 5.28 21.72 -11.61
N SER A 244 6.31 22.04 -12.39
CA SER A 244 6.21 22.69 -13.69
C SER A 244 7.27 22.13 -14.65
N PRO A 245 7.27 22.50 -15.94
CA PRO A 245 8.40 22.21 -16.81
C PRO A 245 9.68 22.79 -16.22
N ALA A 246 10.78 22.03 -16.28
CA ALA A 246 12.06 22.36 -15.63
C ALA A 246 11.99 22.44 -14.08
N SER A 247 10.95 21.91 -13.45
CA SER A 247 11.05 21.45 -12.06
C SER A 247 11.97 20.23 -11.98
N PHE A 248 12.50 19.94 -10.80
CA PHE A 248 13.36 18.78 -10.56
C PHE A 248 14.72 18.84 -11.28
N ILE A 249 15.18 19.99 -11.77
CA ILE A 249 16.46 20.10 -12.49
C ILE A 249 17.65 19.53 -11.70
N ASN A 250 18.57 18.90 -12.44
CA ASN A 250 19.79 18.28 -11.92
C ASN A 250 19.55 17.13 -10.93
N PRO A 251 19.09 15.95 -11.41
CA PRO A 251 19.09 14.75 -10.59
C PRO A 251 20.45 14.52 -9.92
N THR A 252 20.44 13.99 -8.71
CA THR A 252 21.64 13.67 -7.93
C THR A 252 22.52 12.63 -8.62
N GLU A 253 23.72 12.42 -8.08
CA GLU A 253 24.41 11.15 -8.29
C GLU A 253 23.56 9.97 -7.79
N PRO A 254 23.78 8.75 -8.31
CA PRO A 254 22.93 7.62 -8.00
C PRO A 254 23.15 7.13 -6.58
N TYR A 255 22.06 6.80 -5.89
CA TYR A 255 22.09 6.29 -4.52
C TYR A 255 22.11 4.76 -4.46
N VAL A 256 21.34 4.10 -5.34
CA VAL A 256 21.21 2.63 -5.37
C VAL A 256 21.30 2.08 -6.80
N GLY A 257 21.62 0.79 -6.91
CA GLY A 257 21.74 0.09 -8.18
C GLY A 257 23.10 0.32 -8.85
N SER A 258 23.17 0.10 -10.16
CA SER A 258 24.42 -0.07 -10.90
C SER A 258 25.44 1.05 -10.62
N GLY A 259 26.64 0.65 -10.21
CA GLY A 259 27.77 1.56 -9.97
C GLY A 259 27.79 2.27 -8.61
N THR A 260 26.84 1.98 -7.72
CA THR A 260 26.75 2.58 -6.38
C THR A 260 27.32 1.67 -5.29
N ALA A 261 27.37 2.17 -4.05
CA ALA A 261 27.73 1.34 -2.89
C ALA A 261 26.59 0.43 -2.43
N ILE A 262 25.34 0.75 -2.76
CA ILE A 262 24.12 0.03 -2.33
C ILE A 262 23.60 -0.77 -3.53
N GLN A 263 23.72 -2.10 -3.46
CA GLN A 263 23.37 -3.00 -4.56
C GLN A 263 24.06 -2.65 -5.90
N GLY A 264 25.31 -2.19 -5.85
CA GLY A 264 26.09 -1.69 -7.00
C GLY A 264 26.28 -2.64 -8.19
N GLY A 265 26.13 -3.95 -7.96
CA GLY A 265 26.23 -4.99 -8.98
C GLY A 265 24.91 -5.35 -9.65
N GLN A 266 23.82 -4.64 -9.32
CA GLN A 266 22.47 -4.95 -9.78
C GLN A 266 21.88 -3.77 -10.55
N GLU A 267 20.90 -4.06 -11.40
CA GLU A 267 20.10 -3.03 -12.08
C GLU A 267 18.86 -2.75 -11.23
N ALA A 268 18.55 -1.47 -11.02
CA ALA A 268 17.40 -1.03 -10.23
C ALA A 268 16.35 -0.40 -11.14
N GLU A 269 15.08 -0.69 -10.90
CA GLU A 269 13.92 -0.06 -11.57
C GLU A 269 12.75 0.12 -10.62
N GLY A 270 11.72 0.84 -11.05
CA GLY A 270 10.48 0.96 -10.30
C GLY A 270 10.62 1.54 -8.90
N SER A 271 11.33 2.66 -8.79
CA SER A 271 11.57 3.30 -7.49
C SER A 271 10.29 3.83 -6.88
N SER A 272 10.04 3.48 -5.61
CA SER A 272 8.95 4.05 -4.82
C SER A 272 9.49 4.52 -3.46
N MET A 273 8.99 5.65 -2.97
CA MET A 273 9.55 6.30 -1.78
C MET A 273 8.44 6.77 -0.83
N VAL A 274 8.61 6.58 0.47
CA VAL A 274 7.65 7.01 1.48
C VAL A 274 8.38 7.49 2.73
N TYR A 275 7.83 8.51 3.40
CA TYR A 275 8.29 8.90 4.73
C TYR A 275 7.44 8.19 5.79
N TRP A 276 8.03 7.28 6.54
CA TRP A 276 7.37 6.38 7.48
C TRP A 276 8.17 6.28 8.76
N ASN A 277 7.53 6.40 9.93
CA ASN A 277 8.18 6.25 11.24
C ASN A 277 9.51 7.03 11.40
N ASP A 278 9.50 8.30 10.99
CA ASP A 278 10.65 9.23 11.06
C ASP A 278 11.84 8.90 10.13
N GLU A 279 11.64 8.09 9.10
CA GLU A 279 12.63 7.80 8.06
C GLU A 279 12.00 7.79 6.66
N TRP A 280 12.83 8.02 5.65
CA TRP A 280 12.53 7.76 4.25
C TRP A 280 12.86 6.32 3.93
N LEU A 281 11.91 5.61 3.34
CA LEU A 281 12.08 4.28 2.79
C LEU A 281 12.03 4.39 1.26
N LEU A 282 13.08 3.91 0.59
CA LEU A 282 13.18 3.83 -0.87
C LEU A 282 13.20 2.36 -1.28
N TYR A 283 12.15 1.93 -1.97
CA TYR A 283 12.01 0.58 -2.52
C TYR A 283 12.31 0.57 -4.01
N TRP A 284 12.81 -0.54 -4.53
CA TRP A 284 13.00 -0.75 -5.97
C TRP A 284 12.97 -2.23 -6.36
N ASP A 285 12.63 -2.49 -7.62
CA ASP A 285 12.73 -3.81 -8.25
C ASP A 285 14.18 -4.02 -8.74
N ALA A 286 14.90 -4.97 -8.14
CA ALA A 286 16.18 -5.47 -8.66
C ALA A 286 15.91 -6.58 -9.69
N TYR A 287 15.20 -6.24 -10.76
CA TYR A 287 14.51 -7.17 -11.66
C TYR A 287 15.39 -8.24 -12.30
N THR A 288 16.65 -7.91 -12.60
CA THR A 288 17.64 -8.87 -13.13
C THR A 288 18.12 -9.88 -12.09
N SER A 289 17.98 -9.53 -10.81
CA SER A 289 18.33 -10.35 -9.65
C SER A 289 17.12 -10.99 -8.98
N GLY A 290 15.91 -10.78 -9.50
CA GLY A 290 14.69 -11.49 -9.10
C GLY A 290 14.20 -11.21 -7.68
N HIS A 291 14.44 -10.01 -7.15
CA HIS A 291 13.96 -9.62 -5.82
C HIS A 291 13.70 -8.10 -5.76
N TYR A 292 12.88 -7.68 -4.78
CA TYR A 292 12.75 -6.28 -4.41
C TYR A 292 13.79 -5.90 -3.35
N SER A 293 14.14 -4.63 -3.28
CA SER A 293 15.15 -4.09 -2.37
C SER A 293 14.66 -2.84 -1.64
N LEU A 294 15.35 -2.50 -0.55
CA LEU A 294 15.03 -1.36 0.32
C LEU A 294 16.31 -0.63 0.75
N ALA A 295 16.23 0.69 0.79
CA ALA A 295 17.19 1.54 1.46
C ALA A 295 16.46 2.55 2.33
N SER A 296 17.04 2.91 3.47
CA SER A 296 16.49 3.90 4.39
C SER A 296 17.38 5.14 4.54
N SER A 297 16.77 6.28 4.84
CA SER A 297 17.47 7.54 5.09
C SER A 297 16.69 8.46 6.01
N THR A 298 17.34 9.20 6.90
CA THR A 298 16.69 10.24 7.70
C THR A 298 16.75 11.64 7.06
N ASP A 299 17.53 11.81 5.99
CA ASP A 299 17.87 13.13 5.44
C ASP A 299 17.81 13.22 3.90
N LEU A 300 17.52 12.11 3.20
CA LEU A 300 17.56 11.95 1.74
C LEU A 300 18.95 12.09 1.11
N GLU A 301 20.01 12.11 1.91
CA GLU A 301 21.40 12.26 1.48
C GLU A 301 22.24 11.02 1.86
N ASN A 302 22.08 10.54 3.09
CA ASN A 302 22.78 9.39 3.62
C ASN A 302 21.82 8.19 3.64
N TRP A 303 22.13 7.18 2.84
CA TRP A 303 21.29 5.99 2.67
C TRP A 303 21.96 4.74 3.25
N THR A 304 21.16 3.88 3.87
CA THR A 304 21.55 2.57 4.39
C THR A 304 20.89 1.48 3.55
N ASP A 305 21.64 0.42 3.21
CA ASP A 305 21.10 -0.75 2.53
C ASP A 305 20.36 -1.64 3.54
N ASP A 306 19.04 -1.67 3.46
CA ASP A 306 18.15 -2.43 4.33
C ASP A 306 17.49 -3.60 3.57
N SER A 307 18.03 -3.99 2.40
CA SER A 307 17.42 -5.06 1.57
C SER A 307 17.32 -6.41 2.29
N ASN A 308 18.17 -6.67 3.29
CA ASN A 308 18.09 -7.90 4.10
C ASN A 308 16.99 -7.86 5.17
N GLU A 309 16.44 -6.69 5.46
CA GLU A 309 15.32 -6.52 6.39
C GLU A 309 13.97 -6.57 5.67
N LEU A 310 13.97 -6.36 4.36
CA LEU A 310 12.77 -6.41 3.54
C LEU A 310 12.33 -7.85 3.28
N SER A 311 11.06 -8.13 3.56
CA SER A 311 10.43 -9.40 3.26
C SER A 311 9.06 -9.20 2.65
N PHE A 312 8.82 -9.95 1.58
CA PHE A 312 7.52 -10.03 0.92
C PHE A 312 6.94 -11.43 1.07
N PRO A 313 5.61 -11.55 0.98
CA PRO A 313 4.92 -12.84 1.05
C PRO A 313 4.92 -13.58 -0.31
N VAL A 314 5.64 -13.04 -1.29
CA VAL A 314 5.85 -13.57 -2.64
C VAL A 314 7.34 -13.45 -2.99
N ASP A 315 7.83 -14.36 -3.83
CA ASP A 315 9.26 -14.43 -4.16
C ASP A 315 9.77 -13.15 -4.85
N HIS A 316 9.00 -12.61 -5.79
CA HIS A 316 9.40 -11.43 -6.57
C HIS A 316 8.16 -10.59 -6.93
N PRO A 317 7.73 -9.66 -6.07
CA PRO A 317 6.79 -8.64 -6.52
C PRO A 317 7.49 -7.76 -7.56
N ARG A 318 6.76 -7.28 -8.57
CA ARG A 318 7.30 -6.37 -9.58
C ARG A 318 6.91 -4.93 -9.26
N HIS A 319 7.46 -4.00 -10.04
CA HIS A 319 7.25 -2.57 -9.92
C HIS A 319 5.79 -2.20 -9.58
N GLY A 320 5.63 -1.46 -8.49
CA GLY A 320 4.46 -0.67 -8.15
C GLY A 320 4.84 0.35 -7.07
N THR A 321 3.86 1.07 -6.53
CA THR A 321 4.12 2.18 -5.62
C THR A 321 3.59 1.98 -4.22
N VAL A 322 4.48 2.10 -3.23
CA VAL A 322 4.13 2.07 -1.81
C VAL A 322 3.45 3.38 -1.42
N MET A 323 2.28 3.28 -0.79
CA MET A 323 1.48 4.41 -0.34
C MET A 323 1.07 4.27 1.12
N ILE A 324 0.74 5.39 1.77
CA ILE A 324 0.12 5.41 3.10
C ILE A 324 -1.39 5.53 2.92
N ALA A 325 -2.15 4.74 3.68
CA ALA A 325 -3.59 4.88 3.82
C ALA A 325 -4.01 4.68 5.28
N ASP A 326 -5.15 5.27 5.66
CA ASP A 326 -5.85 4.87 6.88
C ASP A 326 -6.45 3.47 6.66
N ALA A 327 -6.08 2.52 7.51
CA ALA A 327 -6.53 1.13 7.45
C ALA A 327 -8.07 1.02 7.43
N ALA A 328 -8.79 1.97 8.03
CA ALA A 328 -10.25 1.99 8.03
C ALA A 328 -10.88 2.21 6.64
N ASN A 329 -10.12 2.74 5.69
CA ASN A 329 -10.57 2.90 4.30
C ASN A 329 -10.29 1.66 3.45
N VAL A 330 -9.54 0.68 3.95
CA VAL A 330 -9.20 -0.52 3.19
C VAL A 330 -10.25 -1.58 3.46
N GLY A 331 -10.95 -2.00 2.40
CA GLY A 331 -11.97 -3.05 2.48
C GLY A 331 -11.37 -4.45 2.66
N TRP A 332 -10.07 -4.62 2.38
CA TRP A 332 -9.38 -5.89 2.58
C TRP A 332 -8.96 -6.09 4.03
N ARG A 333 -8.90 -7.35 4.47
CA ARG A 333 -8.33 -7.69 5.77
C ARG A 333 -6.82 -7.44 5.78
N LEU A 334 -6.39 -6.62 6.75
CA LEU A 334 -4.99 -6.25 6.98
C LEU A 334 -4.46 -6.93 8.26
N ALA A 335 -4.61 -8.25 8.31
CA ALA A 335 -4.08 -9.07 9.39
C ALA A 335 -3.58 -10.39 8.81
N ALA A 336 -2.74 -11.11 9.55
CA ALA A 336 -2.45 -12.49 9.19
C ALA A 336 -3.78 -13.26 9.06
N ARG A 337 -3.89 -14.16 8.07
CA ARG A 337 -5.15 -14.90 7.84
C ARG A 337 -5.70 -15.58 9.09
N GLY A 338 -4.83 -16.08 9.98
CA GLY A 338 -5.23 -16.66 11.26
C GLY A 338 -5.57 -15.68 12.39
N ASP A 339 -5.23 -14.40 12.27
CA ASP A 339 -5.41 -13.36 13.31
C ASP A 339 -6.78 -12.69 13.17
N LEU A 340 -7.82 -13.40 13.62
CA LEU A 340 -9.23 -13.07 13.45
C LEU A 340 -9.69 -11.89 14.31
N ASN A 341 -8.94 -11.56 15.37
CA ASN A 341 -9.22 -10.42 16.24
C ASN A 341 -8.39 -9.16 15.88
N SER A 342 -7.45 -9.27 14.93
CA SER A 342 -6.53 -8.22 14.47
C SER A 342 -5.64 -7.66 15.58
N ASP A 343 -5.20 -8.49 16.54
CA ASP A 343 -4.29 -8.08 17.61
C ASP A 343 -2.80 -8.28 17.26
N GLY A 344 -2.52 -8.78 16.05
CA GLY A 344 -1.20 -9.03 15.52
C GLY A 344 -0.64 -10.41 15.88
N VAL A 345 -1.39 -11.25 16.61
CA VAL A 345 -0.93 -12.54 17.10
C VAL A 345 -1.97 -13.62 16.84
N VAL A 346 -1.64 -14.62 16.02
CA VAL A 346 -2.50 -15.80 15.86
C VAL A 346 -2.46 -16.61 17.15
N ASP A 347 -3.50 -16.61 17.97
CA ASP A 347 -3.53 -17.29 19.27
C ASP A 347 -4.86 -17.98 19.61
N VAL A 348 -5.07 -18.29 20.90
CA VAL A 348 -6.29 -18.94 21.38
C VAL A 348 -7.54 -18.05 21.24
N GLY A 349 -7.37 -16.73 21.28
CA GLY A 349 -8.42 -15.75 21.05
C GLY A 349 -8.99 -15.87 19.64
N ASP A 350 -8.14 -16.01 18.64
CA ASP A 350 -8.61 -16.24 17.26
C ASP A 350 -9.27 -17.60 17.10
N TYR A 351 -8.69 -18.63 17.70
CA TYR A 351 -9.29 -19.97 17.66
C TYR A 351 -10.70 -19.98 18.25
N GLN A 352 -10.97 -19.16 19.28
CA GLN A 352 -12.30 -18.99 19.84
C GLN A 352 -13.28 -18.32 18.87
N ILE A 353 -12.82 -17.36 18.07
CA ILE A 353 -13.65 -16.73 17.01
C ILE A 353 -13.96 -17.75 15.91
N LEU A 354 -12.94 -18.48 15.44
CA LEU A 354 -13.06 -19.51 14.42
C LEU A 354 -14.09 -20.56 14.83
N ILE A 355 -13.91 -21.17 16.01
CA ILE A 355 -14.80 -22.23 16.47
C ILE A 355 -16.19 -21.72 16.85
N GLY A 356 -16.30 -20.44 17.24
CA GLY A 356 -17.56 -19.77 17.54
C GLY A 356 -18.46 -19.59 16.31
N ASN A 357 -17.89 -19.58 15.11
CA ASN A 357 -18.59 -19.49 13.84
C ASN A 357 -18.50 -20.78 13.00
N HIS A 358 -18.01 -21.90 13.57
CA HIS A 358 -17.82 -23.13 12.80
C HIS A 358 -19.13 -23.70 12.23
N LEU A 359 -19.08 -24.14 10.97
CA LEU A 359 -20.18 -24.61 10.13
C LEU A 359 -21.27 -23.55 9.93
N THR A 360 -20.89 -22.28 9.75
CA THR A 360 -21.81 -21.16 9.55
C THR A 360 -21.65 -20.57 8.15
N ASP A 361 -22.77 -20.35 7.48
CA ASP A 361 -22.84 -19.56 6.24
C ASP A 361 -22.62 -18.07 6.57
N LEU A 362 -21.59 -17.47 5.97
CA LEU A 362 -21.16 -16.08 6.17
C LEU A 362 -21.48 -15.20 4.96
N SER A 363 -22.15 -15.71 3.92
CA SER A 363 -22.46 -15.01 2.67
C SER A 363 -23.30 -13.72 2.84
N ALA A 364 -23.92 -13.53 4.01
CA ALA A 364 -24.63 -12.31 4.36
C ALA A 364 -23.73 -11.11 4.74
N TYR A 365 -22.44 -11.36 4.99
CA TYR A 365 -21.44 -10.33 5.29
C TYR A 365 -20.68 -9.92 4.03
N ASP A 366 -20.04 -8.75 4.07
CA ASP A 366 -19.02 -8.37 3.08
C ASP A 366 -17.74 -9.19 3.27
N GLN A 367 -16.78 -9.09 2.33
CA GLN A 367 -15.56 -9.89 2.36
C GLN A 367 -14.75 -9.72 3.65
N LEU A 368 -14.62 -8.49 4.17
CA LEU A 368 -13.96 -8.27 5.46
C LEU A 368 -14.75 -8.94 6.60
N GLY A 369 -16.06 -8.78 6.61
CA GLY A 369 -16.95 -9.35 7.61
C GLY A 369 -16.95 -10.88 7.62
N GLN A 370 -16.84 -11.51 6.45
CA GLN A 370 -16.62 -12.95 6.28
C GLN A 370 -15.25 -13.33 6.89
N ALA A 371 -14.18 -12.66 6.45
CA ALA A 371 -12.81 -12.99 6.85
C ALA A 371 -12.56 -12.89 8.35
N ILE A 372 -13.08 -11.86 9.05
CA ILE A 372 -12.92 -11.71 10.50
C ILE A 372 -13.78 -12.70 11.32
N ARG A 373 -14.70 -13.43 10.66
CA ARG A 373 -15.54 -14.47 11.27
C ARG A 373 -15.03 -15.88 11.00
N GLY A 374 -13.89 -16.00 10.33
CA GLY A 374 -13.21 -17.28 10.13
C GLY A 374 -13.38 -17.89 8.75
N ASP A 375 -13.89 -17.14 7.76
CA ASP A 375 -13.75 -17.49 6.35
C ASP A 375 -12.31 -17.20 5.90
N LEU A 376 -11.47 -18.21 5.87
CA LEU A 376 -10.04 -18.12 5.61
C LEU A 376 -9.67 -18.43 4.15
N ASP A 377 -10.54 -19.09 3.39
CA ASP A 377 -10.34 -19.36 1.96
C ASP A 377 -11.21 -18.51 1.02
N ALA A 378 -12.05 -17.65 1.57
CA ALA A 378 -12.94 -16.71 0.89
C ALA A 378 -14.04 -17.39 0.06
N ASP A 379 -14.58 -18.52 0.52
CA ASP A 379 -15.68 -19.24 -0.13
C ASP A 379 -17.08 -18.85 0.40
N GLY A 380 -17.13 -18.01 1.44
CA GLY A 380 -18.35 -17.46 2.01
C GLY A 380 -18.90 -18.25 3.20
N ASP A 381 -18.20 -19.25 3.72
CA ASP A 381 -18.55 -19.93 4.98
C ASP A 381 -17.35 -20.08 5.94
N ASN A 382 -17.58 -20.72 7.09
CA ASN A 382 -16.51 -21.12 8.01
C ASN A 382 -16.70 -22.60 8.31
N ASP A 383 -15.83 -23.44 7.77
CA ASP A 383 -16.00 -24.89 7.84
C ASP A 383 -14.71 -25.65 8.23
N PHE A 384 -14.56 -26.88 7.73
CA PHE A 384 -13.40 -27.69 8.02
C PHE A 384 -12.15 -27.24 7.25
N ASP A 385 -12.30 -26.68 6.06
CA ASP A 385 -11.17 -26.23 5.25
C ASP A 385 -10.53 -24.98 5.86
N ASP A 386 -11.33 -24.06 6.42
CA ASP A 386 -10.82 -22.93 7.22
C ASP A 386 -10.09 -23.39 8.47
N PHE A 387 -10.62 -24.39 9.17
CA PHE A 387 -9.94 -24.97 10.32
C PHE A 387 -8.56 -25.52 9.96
N ARG A 388 -8.41 -26.13 8.78
CA ARG A 388 -7.10 -26.62 8.30
C ARG A 388 -6.15 -25.48 8.00
N LEU A 389 -6.63 -24.39 7.41
CA LEU A 389 -5.84 -23.19 7.16
C LEU A 389 -5.37 -22.56 8.46
N PHE A 390 -6.27 -22.36 9.43
CA PHE A 390 -5.94 -21.84 10.75
C PHE A 390 -4.87 -22.67 11.45
N LYS A 391 -5.06 -24.00 11.51
CA LYS A 391 -4.09 -24.92 12.11
C LYS A 391 -2.73 -24.82 11.43
N THR A 392 -2.73 -24.74 10.09
CA THR A 392 -1.50 -24.63 9.31
C THR A 392 -0.76 -23.33 9.62
N ASP A 393 -1.48 -22.22 9.72
CA ASP A 393 -0.91 -20.91 10.04
C ASP A 393 -0.38 -20.88 11.48
N TYR A 394 -1.14 -21.40 12.44
CA TYR A 394 -0.70 -21.51 13.83
C TYR A 394 0.58 -22.36 13.97
N GLU A 395 0.63 -23.54 13.34
CA GLU A 395 1.82 -24.40 13.39
C GLU A 395 3.00 -23.83 12.60
N ARG A 396 2.76 -23.00 11.58
CA ARG A 396 3.82 -22.26 10.89
C ARG A 396 4.46 -21.23 11.82
N THR A 397 3.66 -20.54 12.63
CA THR A 397 4.13 -19.51 13.57
C THR A 397 4.84 -20.12 14.78
N TYR A 398 4.26 -21.16 15.41
CA TYR A 398 4.76 -21.70 16.69
C TYR A 398 5.44 -23.07 16.59
N GLY A 399 5.57 -23.62 15.39
CA GLY A 399 6.17 -24.93 15.13
C GLY A 399 5.19 -26.10 15.18
N ALA A 400 5.60 -27.22 14.58
CA ALA A 400 4.76 -28.41 14.45
C ALA A 400 4.31 -28.97 15.81
N GLY A 401 3.01 -29.27 15.95
CA GLY A 401 2.41 -29.81 17.18
C GLY A 401 2.01 -28.75 18.22
N SER A 402 2.32 -27.47 17.99
CA SER A 402 1.94 -26.37 18.88
C SER A 402 0.42 -26.22 19.02
N PHE A 403 -0.34 -26.42 17.93
CA PHE A 403 -1.79 -26.31 17.94
C PHE A 403 -2.44 -27.36 18.86
N ALA A 404 -1.96 -28.60 18.81
CA ALA A 404 -2.42 -29.64 19.72
C ALA A 404 -2.09 -29.31 21.19
N ALA A 405 -0.95 -28.67 21.45
CA ALA A 405 -0.58 -28.21 22.79
C ALA A 405 -1.48 -27.05 23.26
N MET A 406 -1.85 -26.12 22.38
CA MET A 406 -2.81 -25.04 22.68
C MET A 406 -4.16 -25.61 23.15
N LEU A 407 -4.69 -26.61 22.45
CA LEU A 407 -5.95 -27.26 22.83
C LEU A 407 -5.88 -28.07 24.14
N ALA A 408 -4.67 -28.45 24.56
CA ALA A 408 -4.46 -29.19 25.80
C ALA A 408 -4.42 -28.28 27.05
N VAL A 409 -4.40 -26.95 26.89
CA VAL A 409 -4.42 -26.01 28.00
C VAL A 409 -5.83 -26.00 28.63
N PRO A 410 -6.00 -26.39 29.91
CA PRO A 410 -7.31 -26.35 30.56
C PRO A 410 -7.78 -24.90 30.67
N GLU A 411 -9.06 -24.63 30.36
CA GLU A 411 -9.64 -23.29 30.50
C GLU A 411 -9.34 -22.70 31.89
N PRO A 412 -8.90 -21.42 31.99
CA PRO A 412 -8.55 -20.78 33.26
C PRO A 412 -9.73 -20.66 34.24
N ALA A 413 -10.95 -20.98 33.81
CA ALA A 413 -12.12 -21.05 34.66
C ALA A 413 -12.06 -22.20 35.71
N ALA A 414 -11.23 -23.23 35.55
CA ALA A 414 -11.16 -24.31 36.54
C ALA A 414 -10.19 -24.03 37.71
N SER A 415 -9.11 -23.28 37.46
CA SER A 415 -8.02 -23.05 38.42
C SER A 415 -8.26 -21.82 39.32
N ALA A 416 -9.02 -20.82 38.86
CA ALA A 416 -9.37 -19.65 39.67
C ALA A 416 -10.34 -19.97 40.83
N TRP A 417 -11.19 -21.01 40.70
CA TRP A 417 -12.13 -21.41 41.76
C TRP A 417 -11.50 -22.27 42.86
N LEU A 418 -10.38 -22.95 42.57
CA LEU A 418 -9.68 -23.78 43.56
C LEU A 418 -8.90 -22.95 44.59
N LEU A 419 -8.51 -21.71 44.26
CA LEU A 419 -7.87 -20.78 45.20
C LEU A 419 -8.85 -19.99 46.08
N ALA A 420 -10.11 -19.83 45.64
CA ALA A 420 -11.15 -19.15 46.42
C ALA A 420 -11.76 -20.03 47.53
N LEU A 421 -11.66 -21.37 47.43
CA LEU A 421 -12.18 -22.29 48.45
C LEU A 421 -11.20 -22.59 49.61
N PHE A 422 -9.91 -22.24 49.47
CA PHE A 422 -8.93 -22.41 50.55
C PHE A 422 -8.80 -21.23 51.51
N THR A 423 -9.36 -20.05 51.18
CA THR A 423 -9.29 -18.86 52.04
C THR A 423 -10.46 -18.74 53.03
N VAL A 424 -11.52 -19.55 52.91
CA VAL A 424 -12.71 -19.47 53.79
C VAL A 424 -12.62 -20.40 55.03
N THR A 425 -11.66 -21.32 55.11
CA THR A 425 -11.60 -22.29 56.23
C THR A 425 -10.63 -21.95 57.38
N THR A 426 -9.84 -20.88 57.31
CA THR A 426 -8.86 -20.55 58.37
C THR A 426 -9.25 -19.42 59.32
N LEU A 427 -10.38 -18.73 59.13
CA LEU A 427 -10.86 -17.67 60.03
C LEU A 427 -12.02 -18.13 60.92
N ARG A 428 -11.84 -19.22 61.67
CA ARG A 428 -12.72 -19.51 62.81
C ARG A 428 -12.04 -20.28 63.93
N ARG A 429 -11.09 -19.65 64.62
CA ARG A 429 -10.80 -19.92 66.04
C ARG A 429 -9.82 -18.90 66.63
N ARG A 430 -10.35 -17.99 67.46
CA ARG A 430 -9.97 -17.85 68.88
C ARG A 430 -10.81 -16.76 69.55
N ARG A 431 -11.59 -17.18 70.54
CA ARG A 431 -12.15 -16.36 71.62
C ARG A 431 -11.05 -16.11 72.65
N THR A 432 -11.01 -14.90 73.17
CA THR A 432 -10.95 -14.59 74.62
C THR A 432 -11.88 -13.43 74.86
#